data_AF-A0A7L9UIH6-F1
#
_entry.id   AF-A0A7L9UIH6-F1
#
_cell.length_a   1.000
_cell.length_b   1.000
_cell.length_c   1.000
_cell.angle_alpha   90.00
_cell.angle_beta   90.00
_cell.angle_gamma   90.00
#
_symmetry.space_group_name_H-M   'P 1'
#
loop_
_entity.id
_entity.type
_entity.pdbx_description
1 polymer ?
#
loop_
_entity_poly.entity_id
_entity_poly.type
_entity_poly.pdbx_seq_one_letter_code
_entity_poly.pdbx_strand_id
1 'polypeptide(L)'
;MKRDMDLVRTILKTCADATEPVDASVFVDETHSMQLIVYHFKIMSDAGLVESDINGTWNGSTIRASVRALTWDGNDFLDAVRSDSLWSKTKQRIAATVGSASFDVVKAVAVSLATTTLGL
;
A
#
# COMPACT_ATOMS: atom_id res chain seq x y z
N MET A 1 -4.67 9.95 -11.44
CA MET A 1 -5.18 8.94 -10.47
C MET A 1 -4.64 9.33 -9.10
N LYS A 2 -5.42 9.14 -8.01
CA LYS A 2 -5.02 9.57 -6.66
C LYS A 2 -4.45 8.37 -5.89
N ARG A 3 -3.36 8.59 -5.15
CA ARG A 3 -2.81 7.58 -4.22
C ARG A 3 -3.70 7.46 -3.00
N ASP A 4 -4.09 6.24 -2.68
CA ASP A 4 -4.89 5.86 -1.53
C ASP A 4 -4.04 4.98 -0.59
N MET A 5 -3.76 5.51 0.61
CA MET A 5 -2.91 4.81 1.58
C MET A 5 -3.64 3.67 2.30
N ASP A 6 -4.98 3.71 2.38
CA ASP A 6 -5.75 2.59 2.91
C ASP A 6 -5.68 1.42 1.92
N LEU A 7 -5.77 1.69 0.61
CA LEU A 7 -5.58 0.67 -0.42
C LEU A 7 -4.15 0.09 -0.41
N VAL A 8 -3.11 0.94 -0.31
CA VAL A 8 -1.71 0.48 -0.17
C VAL A 8 -1.58 -0.52 0.98
N ARG A 9 -2.14 -0.17 2.15
CA ARG A 9 -2.12 -1.04 3.33
C ARG A 9 -2.86 -2.36 3.11
N THR A 10 -4.04 -2.31 2.48
CA THR A 10 -4.82 -3.51 2.15
C THR A 10 -4.05 -4.44 1.23
N ILE A 11 -3.44 -3.91 0.17
CA ILE A 11 -2.62 -4.69 -0.77
C ILE A 11 -1.47 -5.38 -0.03
N LEU A 12 -0.74 -4.65 0.82
CA LEU A 12 0.37 -5.22 1.58
C LEU A 12 -0.09 -6.34 2.52
N LYS A 13 -1.20 -6.14 3.26
CA LYS A 13 -1.77 -7.18 4.14
C LYS A 13 -2.12 -8.44 3.36
N THR A 14 -2.89 -8.30 2.27
CA THR A 14 -3.31 -9.44 1.45
C THR A 14 -2.13 -10.17 0.84
N CYS A 15 -1.13 -9.46 0.32
CA CYS A 15 0.03 -10.08 -0.30
C CYS A 15 0.97 -10.73 0.74
N ALA A 16 1.02 -10.22 1.99
CA ALA A 16 1.83 -10.81 3.04
C ALA A 16 1.30 -12.18 3.52
N ASP A 17 -0.01 -12.40 3.40
CA ASP A 17 -0.66 -13.66 3.78
C ASP A 17 -0.78 -14.65 2.61
N ALA A 18 -0.38 -14.25 1.39
CA ALA A 18 -0.49 -15.06 0.19
C ALA A 18 0.74 -15.96 -0.05
N THR A 19 0.51 -17.17 -0.53
CA THR A 19 1.58 -18.11 -0.96
C THR A 19 1.87 -18.05 -2.45
N GLU A 20 1.01 -17.37 -3.22
CA GLU A 20 1.07 -17.24 -4.67
C GLU A 20 0.91 -15.76 -5.07
N PRO A 21 1.31 -15.36 -6.29
CA PRO A 21 1.10 -14.00 -6.76
C PRO A 21 -0.36 -13.56 -6.70
N VAL A 22 -0.62 -12.36 -6.18
CA VAL A 22 -1.98 -11.83 -6.00
C VAL A 22 -2.37 -10.99 -7.21
N ASP A 23 -3.41 -11.41 -7.93
CA ASP A 23 -3.94 -10.69 -9.09
C ASP A 23 -4.68 -9.40 -8.68
N ALA A 24 -4.59 -8.38 -9.52
CA ALA A 24 -5.24 -7.08 -9.30
C ALA A 24 -6.75 -7.19 -9.13
N SER A 25 -7.41 -8.17 -9.75
CA SER A 25 -8.86 -8.41 -9.63
C SER A 25 -9.31 -8.69 -8.20
N VAL A 26 -8.42 -9.17 -7.32
CA VAL A 26 -8.71 -9.40 -5.89
C VAL A 26 -9.09 -8.11 -5.16
N PHE A 27 -8.59 -6.97 -5.63
CA PHE A 27 -8.80 -5.66 -5.01
C PHE A 27 -9.85 -4.81 -5.73
N VAL A 28 -10.50 -5.33 -6.77
CA VAL A 28 -11.53 -4.60 -7.51
C VAL A 28 -12.86 -4.69 -6.79
N ASP A 29 -13.45 -3.53 -6.52
CA ASP A 29 -14.76 -3.40 -5.87
C ASP A 29 -15.54 -2.21 -6.45
N GLU A 30 -16.67 -1.85 -5.83
CA GLU A 30 -17.53 -0.72 -6.25
C GLU A 30 -16.79 0.64 -6.23
N THR A 31 -15.75 0.76 -5.40
CA THR A 31 -14.99 1.99 -5.17
C THR A 31 -13.61 1.97 -5.84
N HIS A 32 -13.03 0.79 -6.05
CA HIS A 32 -11.71 0.59 -6.62
C HIS A 32 -11.81 -0.08 -8.00
N SER A 33 -11.62 0.71 -9.05
CA SER A 33 -11.55 0.18 -10.41
C SER A 33 -10.26 -0.60 -10.66
N MET A 34 -10.29 -1.55 -11.60
CA MET A 34 -9.10 -2.28 -12.07
C MET A 34 -7.95 -1.33 -12.42
N GLN A 35 -8.29 -0.24 -13.10
CA GLN A 35 -7.39 0.86 -13.41
C GLN A 35 -6.68 1.37 -12.15
N LEU A 36 -7.44 1.73 -11.12
CA LEU A 36 -6.91 2.25 -9.86
C LEU A 36 -5.98 1.25 -9.16
N ILE A 37 -6.31 -0.04 -9.17
CA ILE A 37 -5.47 -1.08 -8.59
C ILE A 37 -4.15 -1.20 -9.33
N VAL A 38 -4.17 -1.28 -10.67
CA VAL A 38 -2.96 -1.35 -11.49
C VAL A 38 -2.06 -0.14 -11.27
N TYR A 39 -2.65 1.05 -11.14
CA TYR A 39 -1.90 2.26 -10.79
C TYR A 39 -1.21 2.13 -9.42
N HIS A 40 -1.90 1.57 -8.42
CA HIS A 40 -1.30 1.32 -7.11
C HIS A 40 -0.17 0.29 -7.17
N PHE A 41 -0.33 -0.82 -7.88
CA PHE A 41 0.74 -1.80 -8.08
C PHE A 41 1.97 -1.17 -8.75
N LYS A 42 1.75 -0.26 -9.71
CA LYS A 42 2.83 0.45 -10.40
C LYS A 42 3.59 1.38 -9.44
N ILE A 43 2.89 2.30 -8.76
CA ILE A 43 3.56 3.27 -7.88
C ILE A 43 4.15 2.61 -6.62
N MET A 44 3.58 1.50 -6.13
CA MET A 44 4.13 0.74 -5.01
C MET A 44 5.40 0.00 -5.42
N SER A 45 5.46 -0.51 -6.65
CA SER A 45 6.68 -1.08 -7.22
C SER A 45 7.75 -0.03 -7.45
N ASP A 46 7.40 1.14 -8.00
CA ASP A 46 8.31 2.27 -8.16
C ASP A 46 8.84 2.80 -6.82
N ALA A 47 8.04 2.71 -5.75
CA ALA A 47 8.44 3.05 -4.38
C ALA A 47 9.17 1.91 -3.65
N GLY A 48 9.41 0.77 -4.31
CA GLY A 48 10.12 -0.36 -3.74
C GLY A 48 9.39 -1.06 -2.61
N LEU A 49 8.05 -1.06 -2.57
CA LEU A 49 7.26 -1.76 -1.55
C LEU A 49 6.86 -3.18 -1.98
N VAL A 50 6.66 -3.39 -3.29
CA VAL A 50 6.23 -4.66 -3.85
C VAL A 50 6.97 -4.94 -5.15
N GLU A 51 7.10 -6.20 -5.49
CA GLU A 51 7.44 -6.63 -6.84
C GLU A 51 6.15 -6.94 -7.59
N SER A 52 5.84 -6.17 -8.62
CA SER A 52 4.65 -6.37 -9.45
C SER A 52 4.98 -6.72 -10.90
N ASP A 53 4.20 -7.63 -11.47
CA ASP A 53 4.21 -7.92 -12.90
C ASP A 53 3.00 -7.24 -13.52
N ILE A 54 3.24 -6.33 -14.45
CA ILE A 54 2.18 -5.59 -15.14
C ILE A 54 2.39 -5.78 -16.65
N ASN A 55 1.51 -6.54 -17.28
CA ASN A 55 1.55 -6.88 -18.70
C ASN A 55 0.28 -6.35 -19.39
N GLY A 56 0.46 -5.62 -20.50
CA GLY A 56 -0.63 -5.11 -21.33
C GLY A 56 -0.58 -3.60 -21.55
N THR A 57 -1.40 -3.11 -22.47
CA THR A 57 -1.48 -1.69 -22.85
C THR A 57 -2.85 -1.08 -22.56
N TRP A 58 -2.81 0.13 -22.03
CA TRP A 58 -3.97 1.00 -21.85
C TRP A 58 -4.45 1.53 -23.21
N ASN A 59 -5.76 1.60 -23.45
CA ASN A 59 -6.43 1.90 -24.74
C ASN A 59 -6.57 0.73 -25.73
N GLY A 60 -6.90 -0.48 -25.26
CA GLY A 60 -7.42 -1.54 -26.14
C GLY A 60 -6.89 -2.96 -25.92
N SER A 61 -6.20 -3.24 -24.81
CA SER A 61 -5.76 -4.60 -24.46
C SER A 61 -6.03 -4.94 -22.99
N THR A 62 -6.19 -6.24 -22.72
CA THR A 62 -6.29 -6.81 -21.38
C THR A 62 -5.05 -6.46 -20.57
N ILE A 63 -5.25 -5.80 -19.43
CA ILE A 63 -4.18 -5.57 -18.45
C ILE A 63 -4.20 -6.77 -17.50
N ARG A 64 -3.11 -7.52 -17.46
CA ARG A 64 -2.83 -8.50 -16.41
C ARG A 64 -1.84 -7.87 -15.45
N ALA A 65 -2.21 -7.76 -14.19
CA ALA A 65 -1.35 -7.19 -13.17
C ALA A 65 -1.42 -8.04 -11.91
N SER A 66 -0.28 -8.40 -11.36
CA SER A 66 -0.18 -9.12 -10.09
C SER A 66 0.97 -8.60 -9.24
N VAL A 67 0.89 -8.81 -7.94
CA VAL A 67 2.01 -8.64 -7.00
C VAL A 67 2.60 -10.02 -6.72
N ARG A 68 3.89 -10.19 -7.00
CA ARG A 68 4.63 -11.44 -6.75
C ARG A 68 5.10 -11.56 -5.31
N ALA A 69 5.60 -10.47 -4.73
CA ALA A 69 6.16 -10.45 -3.39
C ALA A 69 6.15 -9.03 -2.80
N LEU A 70 6.20 -8.95 -1.47
CA LEU A 70 6.62 -7.72 -0.78
C LEU A 70 8.14 -7.65 -0.80
N THR A 71 8.68 -6.44 -0.96
CA THR A 71 10.10 -6.20 -0.72
C THR A 71 10.38 -6.15 0.79
N TRP A 72 11.65 -6.04 1.18
CA TRP A 72 12.01 -5.78 2.58
C TRP A 72 11.35 -4.50 3.11
N ASP A 73 11.48 -3.39 2.36
CA ASP A 73 10.85 -2.11 2.73
C ASP A 73 9.33 -2.18 2.79
N GLY A 74 8.71 -3.02 1.95
CA GLY A 74 7.29 -3.30 1.98
C GLY A 74 6.87 -4.00 3.27
N ASN A 75 7.64 -4.98 3.73
CA ASN A 75 7.41 -5.65 5.02
C ASN A 75 7.60 -4.68 6.19
N ASP A 76 8.69 -3.91 6.23
CA ASP A 76 8.94 -2.93 7.28
C ASP A 76 7.83 -1.87 7.36
N PHE A 77 7.38 -1.37 6.21
CA PHE A 77 6.27 -0.42 6.18
C PHE A 77 4.97 -1.09 6.63
N LEU A 78 4.67 -2.31 6.15
CA LEU A 78 3.50 -3.05 6.58
C LEU A 78 3.48 -3.21 8.10
N ASP A 79 4.57 -3.63 8.72
CA ASP A 79 4.62 -3.82 10.18
C ASP A 79 4.40 -2.53 10.95
N ALA A 80 4.91 -1.39 10.45
CA ALA A 80 4.64 -0.07 11.03
C ALA A 80 3.14 0.32 10.96
N VAL A 81 2.39 -0.16 9.96
CA VAL A 81 0.98 0.18 9.76
C VAL A 81 0.00 -0.98 9.99
N ARG A 82 0.47 -2.18 10.36
CA ARG A 82 -0.35 -3.42 10.41
C ARG A 82 -1.47 -3.33 11.43
N SER A 83 -1.20 -2.73 12.59
CA SER A 83 -2.17 -2.50 13.66
C SER A 83 -3.19 -1.45 13.26
N ASP A 84 -4.49 -1.77 13.36
CA ASP A 84 -5.57 -0.82 13.07
C ASP A 84 -5.56 0.38 14.02
N SER A 85 -5.17 0.16 15.29
CA SER A 85 -5.05 1.24 16.28
C SER A 85 -3.93 2.21 15.92
N LEU A 86 -2.72 1.69 15.60
CA LEU A 86 -1.59 2.54 15.19
C LEU A 86 -1.86 3.24 13.86
N TRP A 87 -2.50 2.55 12.92
CA TRP A 87 -2.86 3.13 11.63
C TRP A 87 -3.85 4.28 11.78
N SER A 88 -4.90 4.10 12.59
CA SER A 88 -5.87 5.16 12.89
C SER A 88 -5.19 6.39 13.50
N LYS A 89 -4.31 6.21 14.48
CA LYS A 89 -3.53 7.30 15.09
C LYS A 89 -2.61 7.99 14.07
N THR A 90 -1.98 7.23 13.19
CA THR A 90 -1.13 7.76 12.11
C THR A 90 -1.93 8.68 11.20
N LYS A 91 -3.10 8.21 10.71
CA LYS A 91 -3.99 9.02 9.87
C LYS A 91 -4.46 10.29 10.56
N GLN A 92 -4.87 10.19 11.83
CA GLN A 92 -5.30 11.36 12.61
C GLN A 92 -4.20 12.41 12.75
N ARG A 93 -2.96 11.99 13.06
CA ARG A 93 -1.83 12.90 13.23
C ARG A 93 -1.47 13.63 11.93
N ILE A 94 -1.50 12.93 10.80
CA ILE A 94 -1.25 13.52 9.48
C ILE A 94 -2.36 14.49 9.07
N ALA A 95 -3.62 14.06 9.23
CA ALA A 95 -4.79 14.88 8.89
C ALA A 95 -4.84 16.19 9.69
N ALA A 96 -4.48 16.15 10.98
CA ALA A 96 -4.45 17.32 11.85
C ALA A 96 -3.39 18.36 11.47
N THR A 97 -2.36 17.98 10.71
CA THR A 97 -1.20 18.86 10.45
C THR A 97 -1.14 19.36 9.01
N VAL A 98 -1.26 18.46 8.03
CA VAL A 98 -0.97 18.77 6.61
C VAL A 98 -2.05 18.27 5.63
N GLY A 99 -3.08 17.58 6.12
CA GLY A 99 -4.17 17.00 5.33
C GLY A 99 -3.74 15.79 4.48
N SER A 100 -2.61 15.88 3.78
CA SER A 100 -1.98 14.78 3.04
C SER A 100 -0.45 14.84 3.20
N ALA A 101 0.22 13.69 3.08
CA ALA A 101 1.65 13.58 3.29
C ALA A 101 2.33 12.71 2.22
N SER A 102 3.63 12.93 2.04
CA SER A 102 4.49 12.03 1.25
C SER A 102 4.55 10.64 1.89
N PHE A 103 4.97 9.63 1.13
CA PHE A 103 5.09 8.27 1.67
C PHE A 103 6.05 8.22 2.87
N ASP A 104 7.22 8.86 2.74
CA ASP A 104 8.24 8.86 3.79
C ASP A 104 7.73 9.50 5.08
N VAL A 105 6.94 10.57 4.98
CA VAL A 105 6.33 11.20 6.16
C VAL A 105 5.30 10.26 6.80
N VAL A 106 4.50 9.55 5.99
CA VAL A 106 3.57 8.53 6.53
C VAL A 106 4.34 7.43 7.27
N LYS A 107 5.40 6.89 6.66
CA LYS A 107 6.27 5.86 7.27
C LYS A 107 6.89 6.37 8.57
N ALA A 108 7.46 7.57 8.57
CA ALA A 108 8.09 8.17 9.74
C ALA A 108 7.11 8.38 10.91
N VAL A 109 5.89 8.85 10.63
CA VAL A 109 4.87 9.03 11.67
C VAL A 109 4.42 7.68 12.24
N ALA A 110 4.19 6.67 11.39
CA ALA A 110 3.79 5.34 11.83
C ALA A 110 4.86 4.70 12.73
N VAL A 111 6.12 4.75 12.30
CA VAL A 111 7.27 4.26 13.09
C VAL A 111 7.40 5.01 14.40
N SER A 112 7.32 6.34 14.40
CA SER A 112 7.39 7.15 15.63
C SER A 112 6.32 6.74 16.64
N LEU A 113 5.08 6.51 16.20
CA LEU A 113 4.00 6.08 17.07
C LEU A 113 4.21 4.65 17.62
N ALA A 114 4.76 3.75 16.80
CA ALA A 114 5.12 2.41 17.23
C ALA A 114 6.22 2.44 18.31
N THR A 115 7.29 3.19 18.08
CA THR A 115 8.40 3.39 19.01
C THR A 115 7.93 3.96 20.35
N THR A 116 7.09 5.00 20.34
CA THR A 116 6.49 5.55 21.57
C THR A 116 5.63 4.53 22.31
N THR A 117 4.93 3.65 21.60
CA THR A 117 4.11 2.58 22.22
C THR A 117 4.99 1.54 22.92
N LEU A 118 6.21 1.33 22.44
CA LEU A 118 7.21 0.45 23.04
C LEU A 118 7.98 1.11 24.20
N GLY A 119 7.78 2.41 24.44
CA GLY A 119 8.53 3.17 25.44
C GLY A 119 9.98 3.48 25.04
N LEU A 120 10.26 3.48 23.74
CA LEU A 120 11.55 3.83 23.13
C LEU A 120 11.59 5.30 22.67
#